data_AF-A0A6G3WNY1-F1
#
_entry.id   AF-A0A6G3WNY1-F1
#
_cell.length_a   1.000
_cell.length_b   1.000
_cell.length_c   1.000
_cell.angle_alpha   90.00
_cell.angle_beta   90.00
_cell.angle_gamma   90.00
#
_symmetry.space_group_name_H-M   'P 1'
#
loop_
_entity.id
_entity.type
_entity.pdbx_description
1 polymer ?
#
loop_
_entity_poly.entity_id
_entity_poly.type
_entity_poly.pdbx_seq_one_letter_code
_entity_poly.pdbx_strand_id
1 'polypeptide(L)' 'SVACAEERLLPAVRDAEPGTELLADGFSCRTQLDQLAGRRARHLAEVVAEGVGEASTAVREGRGDDA' A
#
# COMPACT_ATOMS: atom_id res chain seq x y z
N SER A 1 14.73 8.30 11.60
CA SER A 1 16.02 8.95 11.27
C SER A 1 16.36 8.62 9.83
N VAL A 2 17.07 9.50 9.14
CA VAL A 2 17.60 9.23 7.79
C VAL A 2 18.55 8.02 7.81
N ALA A 3 19.42 7.93 8.83
CA ALA A 3 20.34 6.80 8.97
C ALA A 3 19.61 5.45 9.02
N CYS A 4 18.58 5.34 9.87
CA CYS A 4 17.78 4.11 9.95
C CYS A 4 17.04 3.78 8.63
N ALA A 5 16.67 4.79 7.85
CA ALA A 5 16.02 4.57 6.56
C ALA A 5 17.02 4.02 5.52
N GLU A 6 18.24 4.57 5.49
CA GLU A 6 19.31 4.12 4.60
C GLU A 6 19.85 2.73 4.96
N GLU A 7 19.69 2.25 6.19
CA GLU A 7 20.13 0.91 6.58
C GLU A 7 19.39 -0.20 5.82
N ARG A 8 18.07 -0.07 5.61
CA ARG A 8 17.25 -1.12 4.97
C ARG A 8 16.12 -0.64 4.07
N LEU A 9 15.40 0.40 4.49
CA LEU A 9 14.17 0.83 3.79
C LEU A 9 14.48 1.41 2.41
N LEU A 10 15.39 2.37 2.32
CA LEU A 10 15.71 3.06 1.07
C LEU A 10 16.44 2.17 0.06
N PRO A 11 17.40 1.30 0.46
CA PRO A 11 17.96 0.31 -0.46
C PRO A 11 16.89 -0.60 -1.09
N ALA A 12 15.98 -1.17 -0.28
CA ALA A 12 14.93 -2.05 -0.79
C ALA A 12 13.99 -1.34 -1.78
N VAL A 13 13.73 -0.05 -1.58
CA VAL A 13 12.88 0.75 -2.47
C VAL A 13 13.59 1.08 -3.78
N ARG A 14 14.91 1.32 -3.74
CA ARG A 14 15.72 1.59 -4.96
C ARG A 14 15.86 0.33 -5.83
N ASP A 15 15.91 -0.84 -5.21
CA ASP A 15 16.01 -2.13 -5.91
C ASP A 15 14.67 -2.62 -6.47
N ALA A 16 13.54 -2.05 -6.02
CA ALA A 16 12.22 -2.42 -6.50
C ALA A 16 11.96 -1.94 -7.94
N GLU A 17 11.23 -2.75 -8.72
CA GLU A 17 10.85 -2.37 -10.07
C GLU A 17 9.99 -1.08 -10.08
N PRO A 18 10.11 -0.23 -11.12
CA PRO A 18 9.22 0.91 -11.27
C PRO A 18 7.75 0.50 -11.24
N GLY A 19 6.95 1.19 -10.43
CA GLY A 19 5.54 0.87 -10.25
C GLY A 19 5.25 -0.21 -9.20
N THR A 20 6.27 -0.79 -8.55
CA THR A 20 6.06 -1.72 -7.42
C THR A 20 5.29 -1.01 -6.30
N GLU A 21 4.16 -1.59 -5.91
CA GLU A 21 3.34 -1.07 -4.81
C GLU A 21 4.12 -1.11 -3.49
N LEU A 22 4.08 -0.01 -2.71
CA LEU A 22 4.70 0.03 -1.39
C LEU A 22 3.64 0.02 -0.31
N LEU A 23 3.84 -0.86 0.68
CA LEU A 23 3.03 -0.92 1.87
C LEU A 23 3.86 -0.53 3.09
N ALA A 24 3.32 0.36 3.91
CA ALA A 24 3.93 0.76 5.16
C ALA A 24 2.85 1.11 6.19
N ASP A 25 2.73 0.29 7.23
CA ASP A 25 1.73 0.48 8.29
C ASP A 25 2.16 1.51 9.33
N GLY A 26 3.46 1.69 9.51
CA GLY A 26 4.03 2.70 10.40
C GLY A 26 4.06 4.09 9.76
N PHE A 27 3.63 5.11 10.51
CA PHE A 27 3.70 6.52 10.09
C PHE A 27 5.13 6.95 9.70
N SER A 28 6.13 6.59 10.53
CA SER A 28 7.54 6.95 10.27
C SER A 28 8.04 6.43 8.92
N CYS A 29 7.74 5.18 8.58
CA CYS A 29 8.16 4.59 7.30
C CYS A 29 7.44 5.27 6.13
N ARG A 30 6.13 5.53 6.23
CA ARG A 30 5.41 6.29 5.19
C ARG A 30 6.02 7.68 4.97
N THR A 31 6.27 8.41 6.05
CA THR A 31 6.88 9.75 5.98
C THR A 31 8.28 9.70 5.38
N GLN A 32 9.10 8.70 5.72
CA GLN A 32 10.42 8.53 5.12
C GLN A 32 10.35 8.22 3.63
N LEU A 33 9.44 7.36 3.19
CA LEU A 33 9.25 7.04 1.77
C LEU A 33 8.82 8.27 0.97
N ASP A 34 7.89 9.06 1.51
CA ASP A 34 7.42 10.29 0.89
C ASP A 34 8.54 11.34 0.81
N GLN A 35 9.22 11.62 1.93
CA GLN A 35 10.20 12.70 2.03
C GLN A 35 11.57 12.37 1.45
N LEU A 36 12.03 11.11 1.54
CA LEU A 36 13.39 10.70 1.18
C LEU A 36 13.46 9.92 -0.13
N ALA A 37 12.39 9.23 -0.53
CA ALA A 37 12.33 8.47 -1.78
C ALA A 37 11.39 9.08 -2.82
N GLY A 38 10.57 10.08 -2.46
CA GLY A 38 9.55 10.63 -3.34
C GLY A 38 8.48 9.62 -3.73
N ARG A 39 8.29 8.56 -2.92
CA ARG A 39 7.40 7.44 -3.20
C ARG A 39 6.34 7.33 -2.11
N ARG A 40 5.06 7.38 -2.50
CA ARG A 40 3.96 7.14 -1.55
C ARG A 40 3.77 5.65 -1.33
N ALA A 41 3.57 5.28 -0.07
CA ALA A 41 3.18 3.94 0.34
C ALA A 41 1.77 3.96 0.92
N ARG A 42 0.99 2.90 0.66
CA ARG A 42 -0.32 2.69 1.25
C ARG A 42 -0.22 2.01 2.61
N HIS A 43 -1.23 2.23 3.44
CA HIS A 43 -1.44 1.47 4.65
C HIS A 43 -2.15 0.14 4.30
N LEU A 44 -1.82 -0.96 4.96
CA LEU A 44 -2.44 -2.26 4.68
C LEU A 44 -3.98 -2.21 4.74
N ALA A 45 -4.53 -1.48 5.71
CA ALA A 45 -5.97 -1.31 5.83
C ALA A 45 -6.65 -0.67 4.60
N GLU A 46 -5.95 0.22 3.87
CA GLU A 46 -6.49 0.82 2.64
C GLU A 46 -6.64 -0.26 1.56
N VAL A 47 -5.62 -1.10 1.38
CA VAL A 47 -5.63 -2.22 0.43
C VAL A 47 -6.71 -3.23 0.77
N VAL A 48 -6.84 -3.58 2.05
CA VAL A 48 -7.87 -4.51 2.52
C VAL A 48 -9.26 -3.90 2.29
N ALA A 49 -9.46 -2.62 2.56
CA ALA A 49 -10.74 -1.95 2.35
C ALA A 49 -11.15 -1.93 0.88
N GLU A 50 -10.21 -1.69 -0.04
CA GLU A 50 -10.44 -1.78 -1.49
C GLU A 50 -10.93 -3.19 -1.87
N GLY A 51 -10.20 -4.24 -1.47
CA GLY A 51 -10.57 -5.62 -1.81
C GLY A 51 -11.90 -6.06 -1.19
N VAL A 52 -12.20 -5.62 0.03
CA VAL A 52 -13.50 -5.91 0.68
C VAL A 52 -14.64 -5.15 -0.01
N GLY A 53 -14.41 -3.92 -0.48
CA GLY A 53 -15.39 -3.15 -1.24
C GLY A 53 -15.71 -3.78 -2.60
N GLU A 54 -14.69 -4.23 -3.32
CA GLU A 54 -14.84 -4.98 -4.57
C GLU A 54 -15.61 -6.28 -4.37
N ALA A 55 -15.22 -7.07 -3.37
CA ALA A 55 -15.92 -8.31 -3.02
C ALA A 55 -17.38 -8.06 -2.62
N SER A 56 -17.65 -7.00 -1.86
CA SER A 56 -19.01 -6.65 -1.44
C SER A 56 -19.89 -6.25 -2.62
N THR A 57 -19.33 -5.55 -3.61
CA THR A 57 -20.02 -5.17 -4.85
C THR A 57 -20.37 -6.41 -5.67
N ALA A 58 -19.39 -7.29 -5.90
CA ALA A 58 -19.59 -8.53 -6.65
C ALA A 58 -20.66 -9.44 -6.03
N VAL A 59 -20.71 -9.55 -4.70
CA VAL A 59 -21.74 -10.34 -3.99
C VAL A 59 -23.14 -9.74 -4.16
N ARG A 60 -23.27 -8.40 -4.23
CA ARG A 60 -24.58 -7.75 -4.45
C ARG A 60 -25.10 -7.98 -5.87
N GLU A 61 -24.22 -7.91 -6.86
CA GLU A 61 -24.58 -8.17 -8.26
C GLU A 61 -25.00 -9.63 -8.47
N GLY A 62 -24.29 -10.59 -7.87
CA GLY A 62 -24.63 -12.02 -7.98
C GLY A 62 -25.90 -12.45 -7.23
N ARG A 63 -26.48 -11.60 -6.38
CA ARG A 63 -27.72 -11.89 -5.62
C ARG A 63 -29.00 -11.36 -6.30
N GLY A 64 -28.87 -10.76 -7.49
CA GLY A 64 -29.97 -10.09 -8.20
C GLY A 64 -30.87 -10.95 -9.09
N ASP A 65 -30.60 -12.25 -9.27
CA ASP A 65 -31.24 -13.08 -10.33
C ASP A 65 -32.29 -14.12 -9.84
N ASP A 66 -32.79 -14.01 -8.61
CA ASP A 66 -33.78 -14.95 -8.04
C ASP A 66 -35.19 -14.33 -7.82
N ALA A 67 -35.51 -13.21 -8.48
CA ALA A 67 -36.82 -12.54 -8.37
C ALA A 67 -37.70 -12.71 -9.61
#